data_AF-A0A6M0RL72-F1
#
_entry.id   AF-A0A6M0RL72-F1
#
_cell.length_a   1.000
_cell.length_b   1.000
_cell.length_c   1.000
_cell.angle_alpha   90.00
_cell.angle_beta   90.00
_cell.angle_gamma   90.00
#
_symmetry.space_group_name_H-M   'P 1'
#
loop_
_entity.id
_entity.type
_entity.pdbx_description
1 polymer ?
#
loop_
_entity_poly.entity_id
_entity_poly.type
_entity_poly.pdbx_seq_one_letter_code
_entity_poly.pdbx_strand_id
1 'polypeptide(L)'
;MQFQLIQNFLDLPGIIGFSLVPLNDTSNHAYSVGFPQGNGPDKNPLLLQGIQQIIKTTPTSLEFCAFQFGSYQVELHKVESGAVLLVFSEGALSSQYSKSVSELMQFIKADYLALVESIQSIHADNVTPATTFSAQRQTASVDDVVAAMNSLSQVTSRYLGTQLVANHWRTYQSQDMVWLKKFCISVDGTISVKDVDSKLSPEQLTEIRLWTQRFHQRCTRIIRDYDVLVEQTLPKEHWQLLFGG
;
A
#
# COMPACT_ATOMS: atom_id res chain seq x y z
N MET A 1 -3.68 -20.26 16.28
CA MET A 1 -4.58 -19.08 16.15
C MET A 1 -3.80 -17.82 15.79
N GLN A 2 -2.73 -17.48 16.52
CA GLN A 2 -1.93 -16.26 16.32
C GLN A 2 -1.22 -16.23 14.96
N PHE A 3 -0.51 -17.31 14.60
CA PHE A 3 0.11 -17.43 13.28
C PHE A 3 -0.92 -17.32 12.13
N GLN A 4 -2.11 -17.89 12.30
CA GLN A 4 -3.18 -17.79 11.29
C GLN A 4 -3.67 -16.35 11.13
N LEU A 5 -3.78 -15.59 12.23
CA LEU A 5 -4.14 -14.17 12.18
C LEU A 5 -3.07 -13.37 11.42
N ILE A 6 -1.79 -13.60 11.72
CA ILE A 6 -0.66 -12.95 11.04
C ILE A 6 -0.70 -13.29 9.55
N GLN A 7 -0.81 -14.57 9.19
CA GLN A 7 -0.81 -15.00 7.79
C GLN A 7 -2.02 -14.45 7.03
N ASN A 8 -3.23 -14.55 7.59
CA ASN A 8 -4.43 -13.99 6.96
C ASN A 8 -4.32 -12.48 6.72
N PHE A 9 -3.65 -11.75 7.61
CA PHE A 9 -3.40 -10.32 7.45
C PHE A 9 -2.38 -10.03 6.35
N LEU A 10 -1.29 -10.81 6.30
CA LEU A 10 -0.25 -10.67 5.28
C LEU A 10 -0.71 -11.12 3.89
N ASP A 11 -1.67 -12.03 3.80
CA ASP A 11 -2.25 -12.50 2.54
C ASP A 11 -3.23 -11.49 1.91
N LEU A 12 -3.53 -10.37 2.59
CA LEU A 12 -4.38 -9.32 2.04
C LEU A 12 -3.67 -8.59 0.89
N PRO A 13 -4.36 -8.39 -0.26
CA PRO A 13 -3.82 -7.62 -1.37
C PRO A 13 -3.34 -6.24 -0.94
N GLY A 14 -2.13 -5.87 -1.39
CA GLY A 14 -1.49 -4.59 -1.10
C GLY A 14 -0.77 -4.51 0.25
N ILE A 15 -0.82 -5.56 1.09
CA ILE A 15 -0.05 -5.62 2.34
C ILE A 15 1.35 -6.16 2.08
N ILE A 16 2.36 -5.39 2.45
CA ILE A 16 3.76 -5.81 2.40
C ILE A 16 4.16 -6.48 3.71
N GLY A 17 3.70 -5.91 4.82
CA GLY A 17 4.12 -6.34 6.14
C GLY A 17 3.62 -5.39 7.21
N PHE A 18 3.88 -5.74 8.45
CA PHE A 18 3.62 -4.85 9.57
C PHE A 18 4.70 -4.98 10.63
N SER A 19 4.82 -3.93 11.43
CA SER A 19 5.77 -3.85 12.54
C SER A 19 5.09 -3.38 13.80
N LEU A 20 5.49 -3.95 14.93
CA LEU A 20 5.11 -3.50 16.26
C LEU A 20 6.25 -2.70 16.87
N VAL A 21 5.95 -1.50 17.34
CA VAL A 21 6.90 -0.64 18.05
C VAL A 21 6.34 -0.32 19.44
N PRO A 22 7.01 -0.74 20.52
CA PRO A 22 6.63 -0.32 21.87
C PRO A 22 6.88 1.19 22.07
N LEU A 23 5.89 1.93 22.59
CA LEU A 23 6.03 3.37 22.88
C LEU A 23 6.85 3.64 24.15
N ASN A 24 6.80 2.70 25.09
CA ASN A 24 7.39 2.86 26.42
C ASN A 24 8.80 2.24 26.53
N ASP A 25 9.33 1.69 25.45
CA ASP A 25 10.63 1.02 25.45
C ASP A 25 11.70 1.91 24.81
N THR A 26 12.79 2.11 25.55
CA THR A 26 13.99 2.83 25.08
C THR A 26 14.87 1.99 24.15
N SER A 27 14.59 0.68 24.01
CA SER A 27 15.36 -0.27 23.20
C SER A 27 15.41 0.09 21.71
N ASN A 28 14.56 1.02 21.27
CA ASN A 28 14.54 1.52 19.91
C ASN A 28 14.33 0.39 18.89
N HIS A 29 13.57 -0.64 19.29
CA HIS A 29 13.38 -1.88 18.54
C HIS A 29 11.98 -1.95 17.91
N ALA A 30 11.88 -2.64 16.78
CA ALA A 30 10.62 -2.96 16.12
C ALA A 30 10.56 -4.46 15.89
N TYR A 31 9.38 -5.06 16.05
CA TYR A 31 9.13 -6.45 15.71
C TYR A 31 8.40 -6.49 14.37
N SER A 32 9.10 -6.92 13.32
CA SER A 32 8.61 -6.80 11.94
C SER A 32 8.36 -8.16 11.31
N VAL A 33 7.30 -8.26 10.50
CA VAL A 33 6.95 -9.50 9.77
C VAL A 33 6.40 -9.17 8.38
N GLY A 34 6.59 -10.08 7.43
CA GLY A 34 6.08 -9.98 6.06
C GLY A 34 7.02 -9.30 5.05
N PHE A 35 7.98 -8.50 5.51
CA PHE A 35 8.82 -7.69 4.62
C PHE A 35 9.71 -8.52 3.68
N PRO A 36 9.72 -8.21 2.36
CA PRO A 36 10.60 -8.83 1.39
C PRO A 36 12.07 -8.74 1.80
N GLN A 37 12.79 -9.87 1.72
CA GLN A 37 14.21 -9.98 2.09
C GLN A 37 14.53 -9.56 3.54
N GLY A 38 13.51 -9.44 4.39
CA GLY A 38 13.69 -8.98 5.77
C GLY A 38 14.02 -7.48 5.89
N ASN A 39 13.72 -6.66 4.88
CA ASN A 39 13.95 -5.20 4.93
C ASN A 39 12.92 -4.44 5.78
N GLY A 40 12.42 -5.06 6.84
CA GLY A 40 11.53 -4.40 7.78
C GLY A 40 12.23 -3.29 8.56
N PRO A 41 11.46 -2.42 9.24
CA PRO A 41 12.00 -1.44 10.16
C PRO A 41 13.02 -2.00 11.17
N ASP A 42 12.87 -3.25 11.59
CA ASP A 42 13.79 -3.95 12.48
C ASP A 42 15.21 -4.11 11.91
N LYS A 43 15.35 -4.20 10.58
CA LYS A 43 16.65 -4.32 9.89
C LYS A 43 17.07 -3.07 9.12
N ASN A 44 16.24 -2.02 9.14
CA ASN A 44 16.52 -0.73 8.48
C ASN A 44 16.55 0.41 9.52
N PRO A 45 17.73 0.74 10.10
CA PRO A 45 17.82 1.70 11.19
C PRO A 45 17.43 3.13 10.79
N LEU A 46 17.63 3.52 9.52
CA LEU A 46 17.23 4.85 9.03
C LEU A 46 15.70 4.97 8.95
N LEU A 47 15.02 3.93 8.45
CA LEU A 47 13.56 3.87 8.42
C LEU A 47 13.00 3.90 9.84
N LEU A 48 13.55 3.10 10.74
CA LEU A 48 13.11 3.04 12.13
C LEU A 48 13.30 4.38 12.85
N GLN A 49 14.44 5.04 12.66
CA GLN A 49 14.67 6.39 13.21
C GLN A 49 13.66 7.41 12.67
N GLY A 50 13.39 7.38 11.36
CA GLY A 50 12.38 8.26 10.74
C GLY A 50 10.99 8.05 11.34
N ILE A 51 10.57 6.80 11.48
CA ILE A 51 9.28 6.45 12.07
C ILE A 51 9.22 6.85 13.55
N GLN A 52 10.30 6.67 14.31
CA GLN A 52 10.34 7.10 15.71
C GLN A 52 10.30 8.62 15.87
N GLN A 53 10.89 9.38 14.95
CA GLN A 53 10.74 10.84 14.93
C GLN A 53 9.28 11.22 14.71
N ILE A 54 8.59 10.54 13.78
CA ILE A 54 7.15 10.73 13.58
C ILE A 54 6.38 10.38 14.87
N ILE A 55 6.63 9.22 15.49
CA ILE A 55 5.97 8.81 16.74
C ILE A 55 6.20 9.85 17.86
N LYS A 56 7.42 10.36 18.02
CA LYS A 56 7.77 11.36 19.06
C LYS A 56 7.16 12.73 18.82
N THR A 57 6.98 13.11 17.55
CA THR A 57 6.38 14.39 17.16
C THR A 57 4.87 14.32 17.00
N THR A 58 4.32 13.10 16.99
CA THR A 58 2.88 12.85 16.90
C THR A 58 2.22 13.29 18.21
N PRO A 59 1.16 14.13 18.16
CA PRO A 59 0.41 14.51 19.34
C PRO A 59 -0.12 13.29 20.08
N THR A 60 -0.08 13.30 21.40
CA THR A 60 -0.49 12.15 22.23
C THR A 60 -1.94 11.73 22.03
N SER A 61 -2.79 12.64 21.54
CA SER A 61 -4.21 12.40 21.21
C SER A 61 -4.43 11.78 19.82
N LEU A 62 -3.39 11.61 19.01
CA LEU A 62 -3.50 11.05 17.67
C LEU A 62 -3.46 9.52 17.75
N GLU A 63 -4.57 8.89 17.40
CA GLU A 63 -4.71 7.42 17.39
C GLU A 63 -4.31 6.81 16.04
N PHE A 64 -4.29 7.61 14.97
CA PHE A 64 -4.01 7.18 13.62
C PHE A 64 -3.22 8.22 12.83
N CYS A 65 -2.21 7.78 12.08
CA CYS A 65 -1.48 8.62 11.13
C CYS A 65 -1.14 7.81 9.87
N ALA A 66 -1.18 8.44 8.70
CA ALA A 66 -0.72 7.82 7.46
C ALA A 66 0.30 8.71 6.77
N PHE A 67 1.40 8.11 6.30
CA PHE A 67 2.49 8.79 5.60
C PHE A 67 3.10 7.87 4.54
N GLN A 68 3.92 8.45 3.67
CA GLN A 68 4.52 7.73 2.55
C GLN A 68 6.06 7.69 2.69
N PHE A 69 6.66 6.51 2.51
CA PHE A 69 8.10 6.31 2.42
C PHE A 69 8.44 5.62 1.09
N GLY A 70 8.98 6.35 0.12
CA GLY A 70 9.24 5.81 -1.21
C GLY A 70 7.93 5.38 -1.89
N SER A 71 7.85 4.12 -2.33
CA SER A 71 6.59 3.55 -2.86
C SER A 71 5.65 3.00 -1.78
N TYR A 72 6.09 2.95 -0.53
CA TYR A 72 5.28 2.40 0.56
C TYR A 72 4.39 3.46 1.20
N GLN A 73 3.12 3.12 1.36
CA GLN A 73 2.22 3.80 2.27
C GLN A 73 2.28 3.10 3.62
N VAL A 74 2.56 3.89 4.66
CA VAL A 74 2.68 3.42 6.03
C VAL A 74 1.53 3.99 6.84
N GLU A 75 0.76 3.11 7.45
CA GLU A 75 -0.28 3.46 8.41
C GLU A 75 0.18 3.15 9.82
N LEU A 76 0.11 4.15 10.68
CA LEU A 76 0.43 4.10 12.09
C LEU A 76 -0.88 4.06 12.87
N HIS A 77 -1.07 2.99 13.63
CA HIS A 77 -2.21 2.75 14.50
C HIS A 77 -1.72 2.64 15.94
N LYS A 78 -2.13 3.57 16.79
CA LYS A 78 -1.78 3.55 18.22
C LYS A 78 -2.69 2.56 18.95
N VAL A 79 -2.10 1.69 19.74
CA VAL A 79 -2.82 0.72 20.57
C VAL A 79 -2.84 1.21 22.01
N GLU A 80 -3.99 1.11 22.67
CA GLU A 80 -4.16 1.47 24.08
C GLU A 80 -3.17 0.75 25.03
N SER A 81 -2.63 -0.41 24.63
CA SER A 81 -1.64 -1.17 25.40
C SER A 81 -0.25 -0.51 25.46
N GLY A 82 -0.04 0.64 24.82
CA GLY A 82 1.26 1.32 24.77
C GLY A 82 2.17 0.81 23.66
N ALA A 83 1.59 0.22 22.62
CA ALA A 83 2.27 -0.19 21.39
C ALA A 83 1.76 0.61 20.20
N VAL A 84 2.56 0.66 19.14
CA VAL A 84 2.19 1.21 17.84
C VAL A 84 2.28 0.08 16.82
N LEU A 85 1.18 -0.14 16.10
CA LEU A 85 1.16 -0.99 14.92
C LEU A 85 1.45 -0.11 13.69
N LEU A 86 2.46 -0.51 12.93
CA LEU A 86 2.81 0.08 11.65
C LEU A 86 2.46 -0.90 10.56
N VAL A 87 1.55 -0.53 9.66
CA VAL A 87 1.20 -1.36 8.50
C VAL A 87 1.82 -0.77 7.25
N PHE A 88 2.56 -1.59 6.52
CA PHE A 88 3.20 -1.22 5.27
C PHE A 88 2.42 -1.80 4.12
N SER A 89 2.08 -0.92 3.19
CA SER A 89 1.29 -1.24 2.03
C SER A 89 1.86 -0.61 0.78
N GLU A 90 1.58 -1.23 -0.36
CA GLU A 90 1.86 -0.68 -1.67
C GLU A 90 0.62 -0.86 -2.53
N GLY A 91 0.22 0.20 -3.23
CA GLY A 91 -1.00 0.23 -4.02
C GLY A 91 -2.29 0.29 -3.20
N ALA A 92 -3.35 -0.37 -3.69
CA ALA A 92 -4.68 -0.32 -3.09
C ALA A 92 -4.91 -1.49 -2.15
N LEU A 93 -5.43 -1.16 -0.97
CA LEU A 93 -5.79 -2.13 0.05
C LEU A 93 -7.14 -2.76 -0.28
N SER A 94 -7.26 -4.06 0.00
CA SER A 94 -8.54 -4.77 -0.14
C SER A 94 -9.62 -4.17 0.77
N SER A 95 -10.89 -4.35 0.40
CA SER A 95 -12.04 -3.96 1.22
C SER A 95 -12.07 -4.63 2.61
N GLN A 96 -11.37 -5.75 2.78
CA GLN A 96 -11.26 -6.48 4.05
C GLN A 96 -10.25 -5.85 5.01
N TYR A 97 -9.40 -4.94 4.52
CA TYR A 97 -8.30 -4.34 5.29
C TYR A 97 -8.74 -3.76 6.64
N SER A 98 -9.77 -2.91 6.64
CA SER A 98 -10.25 -2.26 7.86
C SER A 98 -10.67 -3.26 8.94
N LYS A 99 -11.32 -4.36 8.52
CA LYS A 99 -11.72 -5.45 9.43
C LYS A 99 -10.50 -6.16 9.99
N SER A 100 -9.56 -6.55 9.13
CA SER A 100 -8.37 -7.32 9.54
C SER A 100 -7.41 -6.50 10.41
N VAL A 101 -7.23 -5.21 10.16
CA VAL A 101 -6.49 -4.31 11.06
C VAL A 101 -7.18 -4.23 12.42
N SER A 102 -8.52 -4.10 12.45
CA SER A 102 -9.26 -4.04 13.70
C SER A 102 -9.10 -5.31 14.53
N GLU A 103 -9.14 -6.49 13.89
CA GLU A 103 -8.89 -7.78 14.53
C GLU A 103 -7.46 -7.87 15.08
N LEU A 104 -6.47 -7.41 14.30
CA LEU A 104 -5.07 -7.37 14.74
C LEU A 104 -4.87 -6.42 15.92
N MET A 105 -5.46 -5.23 15.87
CA MET A 105 -5.41 -4.23 16.96
C MET A 105 -6.05 -4.75 18.25
N GLN A 106 -7.19 -5.44 18.16
CA GLN A 106 -7.82 -6.09 19.31
C GLN A 106 -6.94 -7.19 19.89
N PHE A 107 -6.27 -7.97 19.04
CA PHE A 107 -5.33 -8.98 19.49
C PHE A 107 -4.13 -8.37 20.21
N ILE A 108 -3.52 -7.32 19.65
CA ILE A 108 -2.40 -6.60 20.29
C ILE A 108 -2.79 -6.04 21.65
N LYS A 109 -4.03 -5.53 21.76
CA LYS A 109 -4.57 -5.02 23.03
C LYS A 109 -4.73 -6.13 24.06
N ALA A 110 -5.14 -7.33 23.65
CA ALA A 110 -5.37 -8.45 24.54
C ALA A 110 -4.07 -9.17 24.97
N ASP A 111 -3.15 -9.39 24.02
CA ASP A 111 -1.95 -10.20 24.26
C ASP A 111 -0.78 -9.79 23.35
N TYR A 112 -0.19 -8.63 23.66
CA TYR A 112 0.98 -8.10 22.95
C TYR A 112 2.17 -9.07 22.96
N LEU A 113 2.49 -9.66 24.11
CA LEU A 113 3.67 -10.52 24.27
C LEU A 113 3.54 -11.78 23.42
N ALA A 114 2.37 -12.42 23.39
CA ALA A 114 2.20 -13.60 22.55
C ALA A 114 2.26 -13.29 21.05
N LEU A 115 1.87 -12.08 20.63
CA LEU A 115 2.08 -11.64 19.25
C LEU A 115 3.56 -11.44 18.93
N VAL A 116 4.32 -10.82 19.84
CA VAL A 116 5.77 -10.63 19.69
C VAL A 116 6.49 -11.97 19.63
N GLU A 117 6.16 -12.91 20.53
CA GLU A 117 6.71 -14.27 20.50
C GLU A 117 6.40 -14.99 19.18
N SER A 118 5.16 -14.83 18.67
CA SER A 118 4.79 -15.35 17.36
C SER A 118 5.64 -14.75 16.24
N ILE A 119 5.84 -13.43 16.23
CA ILE A 119 6.69 -12.73 15.23
C ILE A 119 8.13 -13.20 15.31
N GLN A 120 8.68 -13.39 16.51
CA GLN A 120 10.06 -13.87 16.70
C GLN A 120 10.23 -15.35 16.37
N SER A 121 9.18 -16.17 16.58
CA SER A 121 9.17 -17.60 16.27
C SER A 121 9.07 -17.86 14.77
N ILE A 122 8.52 -16.91 14.01
CA ILE A 122 8.58 -16.89 12.55
C ILE A 122 10.05 -16.83 12.12
N HIS A 123 10.66 -18.00 11.96
CA HIS A 123 11.90 -18.15 11.23
C HIS A 123 11.64 -17.72 9.78
N ALA A 124 12.65 -17.10 9.15
CA ALA A 124 12.59 -16.60 7.78
C ALA A 124 12.10 -17.63 6.74
N ASP A 125 12.08 -18.92 7.10
CA ASP A 125 11.65 -20.02 6.25
C ASP A 125 10.14 -20.37 6.36
N ASN A 126 9.41 -19.89 7.38
CA ASN A 126 8.03 -20.32 7.67
C ASN A 126 6.92 -19.29 7.40
N VAL A 127 7.25 -18.00 7.28
CA VAL A 127 6.37 -17.08 6.55
C VAL A 127 6.84 -17.18 5.12
N THR A 128 6.12 -17.98 4.33
CA THR A 128 6.18 -17.81 2.89
C THR A 128 5.80 -16.34 2.68
N PRO A 129 6.72 -15.49 2.16
CA PRO A 129 6.33 -14.13 1.83
C PRO A 129 5.08 -14.26 0.98
N ALA A 130 4.00 -13.59 1.38
CA ALA A 130 2.89 -13.34 0.48
C ALA A 130 3.47 -12.47 -0.63
N THR A 131 4.06 -13.17 -1.59
CA THR A 131 4.69 -12.71 -2.80
C THR A 131 6.02 -11.98 -2.65
N THR A 132 6.90 -12.30 -3.58
CA THR A 132 8.12 -11.63 -3.98
C THR A 132 7.87 -10.17 -4.39
N PHE A 133 7.42 -9.28 -3.49
CA PHE A 133 7.24 -7.85 -3.79
C PHE A 133 8.52 -7.05 -3.54
N SER A 134 9.58 -7.51 -4.20
CA SER A 134 10.82 -6.78 -4.49
C SER A 134 11.72 -7.78 -5.22
N ALA A 135 11.92 -7.56 -6.53
CA ALA A 135 12.80 -8.30 -7.45
C ALA A 135 12.22 -9.42 -8.34
N GLN A 136 10.91 -9.53 -8.55
CA GLN A 136 10.47 -9.88 -9.90
C GLN A 136 10.52 -8.59 -10.74
N ARG A 137 11.50 -8.52 -11.65
CA ARG A 137 11.50 -7.61 -12.79
C ARG A 137 10.22 -7.86 -13.61
N GLN A 138 9.06 -7.38 -13.15
CA GLN A 138 7.86 -7.29 -13.96
C GLN A 138 8.14 -6.24 -15.02
N THR A 139 8.71 -6.66 -16.15
CA THR A 139 8.64 -5.88 -17.38
C THR A 139 7.18 -5.97 -17.83
N ALA A 140 6.34 -5.10 -17.30
CA ALA A 140 4.98 -4.95 -17.81
C ALA A 140 5.05 -4.26 -19.16
N SER A 141 4.24 -4.73 -20.11
CA SER A 141 4.05 -3.99 -21.35
C SER A 141 3.38 -2.66 -21.04
N VAL A 142 3.82 -1.59 -21.69
CA VAL A 142 3.15 -0.29 -21.55
C VAL A 142 1.69 -0.40 -21.98
N ASP A 143 1.41 -1.18 -23.03
CA ASP A 143 0.06 -1.35 -23.56
C ASP A 143 -0.87 -2.03 -22.54
N ASP A 144 -0.38 -3.05 -21.83
CA ASP A 144 -1.14 -3.75 -20.79
C ASP A 144 -1.45 -2.82 -19.61
N VAL A 145 -0.47 -1.99 -19.22
CA VAL A 145 -0.65 -1.01 -18.12
C VAL A 145 -1.63 0.07 -18.54
N VAL A 146 -1.52 0.61 -19.76
CA VAL A 146 -2.47 1.60 -20.28
C VAL A 146 -3.87 1.01 -20.40
N ALA A 147 -4.02 -0.24 -20.84
CA ALA A 147 -5.30 -0.94 -20.88
C ALA A 147 -5.90 -1.12 -19.49
N ALA A 148 -5.08 -1.48 -18.50
CA ALA A 148 -5.50 -1.58 -17.12
C ALA A 148 -5.97 -0.22 -16.57
N MET A 149 -5.20 0.85 -16.77
CA MET A 149 -5.57 2.21 -16.33
C MET A 149 -6.87 2.68 -17.01
N ASN A 150 -7.06 2.39 -18.30
CA ASN A 150 -8.29 2.70 -19.01
C ASN A 150 -9.49 1.92 -18.48
N SER A 151 -9.30 0.67 -18.07
CA SER A 151 -10.34 -0.11 -17.41
C SER A 151 -10.75 0.55 -16.09
N LEU A 152 -9.78 1.00 -15.28
CA LEU A 152 -10.05 1.75 -14.05
C LEU A 152 -10.78 3.08 -14.35
N SER A 153 -10.34 3.85 -15.35
CA SER A 153 -11.05 5.06 -15.81
C SER A 153 -12.50 4.77 -16.20
N GLN A 154 -12.74 3.68 -16.92
CA GLN A 154 -14.08 3.30 -17.35
C GLN A 154 -14.99 2.93 -16.17
N VAL A 155 -14.46 2.15 -15.21
CA VAL A 155 -15.19 1.82 -13.96
C VAL A 155 -15.55 3.09 -13.20
N THR A 156 -14.56 3.98 -13.01
CA THR A 156 -14.75 5.23 -12.25
C THR A 156 -15.73 6.19 -12.93
N SER A 157 -15.67 6.28 -14.26
CA SER A 157 -16.49 7.21 -15.05
C SER A 157 -17.99 6.94 -14.94
N ARG A 158 -18.39 5.71 -14.59
CA ARG A 158 -19.80 5.36 -14.33
C ARG A 158 -20.38 6.10 -13.12
N TYR A 159 -19.53 6.55 -12.21
CA TYR A 159 -19.93 7.19 -10.96
C TYR A 159 -19.59 8.69 -10.94
N LEU A 160 -18.42 9.06 -11.44
CA LEU A 160 -17.92 10.43 -11.36
C LEU A 160 -18.14 11.25 -12.64
N GLY A 161 -18.43 10.59 -13.76
CA GLY A 161 -18.39 11.20 -15.09
C GLY A 161 -16.95 11.34 -15.63
N THR A 162 -16.84 11.27 -16.95
CA THR A 162 -15.55 11.20 -17.67
C THR A 162 -14.67 12.44 -17.48
N GLN A 163 -15.27 13.63 -17.39
CA GLN A 163 -14.53 14.88 -17.21
C GLN A 163 -13.81 14.95 -15.86
N LEU A 164 -14.46 14.52 -14.78
CA LEU A 164 -13.86 14.53 -13.45
C LEU A 164 -12.77 13.46 -13.35
N VAL A 165 -12.97 12.28 -13.95
CA VAL A 165 -11.94 11.24 -14.06
C VAL A 165 -10.70 11.76 -14.78
N ALA A 166 -10.87 12.39 -15.95
CA ALA A 166 -9.76 12.98 -16.70
C ALA A 166 -9.01 14.04 -15.88
N ASN A 167 -9.73 14.89 -15.15
CA ASN A 167 -9.15 15.93 -14.32
C ASN A 167 -8.39 15.36 -13.12
N HIS A 168 -8.90 14.32 -12.47
CA HIS A 168 -8.22 13.67 -11.36
C HIS A 168 -6.92 13.00 -11.79
N TRP A 169 -6.91 12.30 -12.93
CA TRP A 169 -5.66 11.78 -13.49
C TRP A 169 -4.63 12.88 -13.74
N ARG A 170 -5.02 13.98 -14.41
CA ARG A 170 -4.11 15.12 -14.71
C ARG A 170 -3.55 15.81 -13.48
N THR A 171 -4.33 15.88 -12.40
CA THR A 171 -3.92 16.55 -11.15
C THR A 171 -2.64 15.93 -10.58
N TYR A 172 -2.52 14.61 -10.63
CA TYR A 172 -1.40 13.88 -10.03
C TYR A 172 -0.29 13.51 -11.03
N GLN A 173 -0.54 13.69 -12.33
CA GLN A 173 0.47 13.50 -13.38
C GLN A 173 1.62 14.51 -13.27
N SER A 174 1.34 15.70 -12.76
CA SER A 174 2.21 16.88 -12.89
C SER A 174 3.03 17.23 -11.65
N GLN A 175 2.79 16.55 -10.52
CA GLN A 175 3.34 17.01 -9.25
C GLN A 175 4.84 16.76 -9.10
N ASP A 176 5.40 15.65 -9.61
CA ASP A 176 6.84 15.36 -9.39
C ASP A 176 7.56 14.55 -10.50
N MET A 177 6.83 13.99 -11.47
CA MET A 177 7.40 12.98 -12.38
C MET A 177 7.41 13.44 -13.83
N VAL A 178 8.57 13.90 -14.32
CA VAL A 178 8.76 14.40 -15.69
C VAL A 178 8.39 13.34 -16.73
N TRP A 179 8.66 12.06 -16.42
CA TRP A 179 8.37 10.93 -17.29
C TRP A 179 6.87 10.73 -17.56
N LEU A 180 6.02 10.88 -16.54
CA LEU A 180 4.57 10.66 -16.67
C LEU A 180 3.91 11.67 -17.63
N LYS A 181 4.56 12.78 -17.98
CA LYS A 181 4.06 13.73 -18.99
C LYS A 181 3.96 13.13 -20.40
N LYS A 182 4.59 11.97 -20.64
CA LYS A 182 4.44 11.22 -21.90
C LYS A 182 3.07 10.56 -22.06
N PHE A 183 2.35 10.37 -20.95
CA PHE A 183 0.97 9.91 -20.97
C PHE A 183 0.06 11.10 -21.34
N CYS A 184 -0.86 10.88 -22.26
CA CYS A 184 -1.87 11.84 -22.67
C CYS A 184 -3.21 11.37 -22.13
N ILE A 185 -3.92 12.25 -21.43
CA ILE A 185 -5.27 11.98 -20.91
C ILE A 185 -6.25 12.79 -21.74
N SER A 186 -7.12 12.11 -22.46
CA SER A 186 -8.19 12.68 -23.26
C SER A 186 -9.32 13.23 -22.37
N VAL A 187 -10.21 14.05 -22.95
CA VAL A 187 -11.31 14.70 -22.22
C VAL A 187 -12.32 13.68 -21.67
N ASP A 188 -12.41 12.52 -22.31
CA ASP A 188 -13.25 11.38 -21.93
C ASP A 188 -12.63 10.49 -20.83
N GLY A 189 -11.42 10.82 -20.34
CA GLY A 189 -10.72 10.02 -19.33
C GLY A 189 -9.92 8.85 -19.90
N THR A 190 -9.86 8.71 -21.23
CA THR A 190 -9.00 7.74 -21.91
C THR A 190 -7.54 8.17 -21.82
N ILE A 191 -6.69 7.24 -21.41
CA ILE A 191 -5.24 7.40 -21.28
C ILE A 191 -4.58 6.73 -22.48
N SER A 192 -3.66 7.46 -23.11
CA SER A 192 -2.80 6.96 -24.18
C SER A 192 -1.36 7.36 -23.90
N VAL A 193 -0.39 6.71 -24.49
CA VAL A 193 1.03 7.06 -24.33
C VAL A 193 1.63 7.43 -25.69
N LYS A 194 2.59 8.36 -25.70
CA LYS A 194 3.39 8.69 -26.89
C LYS A 194 4.87 8.49 -26.59
N ASP A 195 5.60 7.92 -27.55
CA ASP A 195 7.07 7.83 -27.51
C ASP A 195 7.63 7.16 -26.23
N VAL A 196 7.05 6.00 -25.89
CA VAL A 196 7.52 5.15 -24.80
C VAL A 196 7.84 3.75 -25.33
N ASP A 197 8.96 3.19 -24.86
CA ASP A 197 9.37 1.82 -25.16
C ASP A 197 8.31 0.82 -24.72
N SER A 198 8.04 -0.22 -25.51
CA SER A 198 6.98 -1.20 -25.20
C SER A 198 7.14 -1.90 -23.85
N LYS A 199 8.33 -1.87 -23.23
CA LYS A 199 8.61 -2.45 -21.91
C LYS A 199 8.90 -1.34 -20.90
N LEU A 200 8.16 -1.36 -19.80
CA LEU A 200 8.42 -0.47 -18.68
C LEU A 200 9.61 -0.95 -17.86
N SER A 201 10.47 -0.02 -17.46
CA SER A 201 11.43 -0.27 -16.39
C SER A 201 10.70 -0.45 -15.05
N PRO A 202 11.29 -1.16 -14.07
CA PRO A 202 10.69 -1.29 -12.75
C PRO A 202 10.39 0.06 -12.09
N GLU A 203 11.27 1.04 -12.26
CA GLU A 203 11.08 2.40 -11.74
C GLU A 203 9.87 3.09 -12.37
N GLN A 204 9.71 3.00 -13.69
CA GLN A 204 8.58 3.58 -14.41
C GLN A 204 7.25 2.91 -13.99
N LEU A 205 7.26 1.59 -13.77
CA LEU A 205 6.08 0.88 -13.28
C LEU A 205 5.70 1.36 -11.87
N THR A 206 6.68 1.54 -10.98
CA THR A 206 6.44 2.08 -9.64
C THR A 206 5.86 3.50 -9.68
N GLU A 207 6.36 4.36 -10.57
CA GLU A 207 5.79 5.70 -10.77
C GLU A 207 4.31 5.64 -11.21
N ILE A 208 3.97 4.75 -12.13
CA ILE A 208 2.59 4.57 -12.61
C ILE A 208 1.69 4.02 -11.49
N ARG A 209 2.15 3.06 -10.71
CA ARG A 209 1.40 2.52 -9.57
C ARG A 209 1.13 3.59 -8.52
N LEU A 210 2.14 4.40 -8.18
CA LEU A 210 1.97 5.51 -7.26
C LEU A 210 0.96 6.54 -7.78
N TRP A 211 1.04 6.86 -9.07
CA TRP A 211 0.07 7.75 -9.71
C TRP A 211 -1.36 7.19 -9.64
N THR A 212 -1.51 5.90 -9.90
CA THR A 212 -2.80 5.18 -9.84
C THR A 212 -3.36 5.14 -8.42
N GLN A 213 -2.51 4.93 -7.41
CA GLN A 213 -2.90 4.95 -6.00
C GLN A 213 -3.40 6.33 -5.57
N ARG A 214 -2.74 7.41 -5.98
CA ARG A 214 -3.20 8.78 -5.69
C ARG A 214 -4.56 9.08 -6.35
N PHE A 215 -4.74 8.64 -7.58
CA PHE A 215 -6.04 8.71 -8.26
C PHE A 215 -7.12 7.94 -7.48
N HIS A 216 -6.82 6.70 -7.08
CA HIS A 216 -7.74 5.84 -6.34
C HIS A 216 -8.14 6.45 -4.99
N GLN A 217 -7.17 6.89 -4.18
CA GLN A 217 -7.42 7.56 -2.90
C GLN A 217 -8.25 8.85 -3.04
N ARG A 218 -8.11 9.56 -4.16
CA ARG A 218 -8.96 10.73 -4.40
C ARG A 218 -10.40 10.32 -4.65
N CYS A 219 -10.60 9.22 -5.38
CA CYS A 219 -11.93 8.70 -5.68
C CYS A 219 -12.63 8.12 -4.46
N THR A 220 -11.92 7.45 -3.53
CA THR A 220 -12.51 6.95 -2.26
C THR A 220 -13.08 8.06 -1.37
N ARG A 221 -12.55 9.28 -1.49
CA ARG A 221 -13.07 10.45 -0.76
C ARG A 221 -14.38 10.99 -1.33
N ILE A 222 -14.71 10.65 -2.58
CA ILE A 222 -15.87 11.21 -3.30
C ILE A 222 -16.94 10.15 -3.50
N ILE A 223 -16.54 8.93 -3.87
CA ILE A 223 -17.41 7.79 -4.12
C ILE A 223 -17.39 6.91 -2.87
N ARG A 224 -18.58 6.68 -2.30
CA ARG A 224 -18.74 5.79 -1.15
C ARG A 224 -18.45 4.34 -1.53
N ASP A 225 -17.74 3.61 -0.67
CA ASP A 225 -17.38 2.20 -0.84
C ASP A 225 -16.65 1.93 -2.17
N TYR A 226 -15.90 2.92 -2.65
CA TYR A 226 -15.22 2.85 -3.95
C TYR A 226 -14.24 1.68 -4.05
N ASP A 227 -13.52 1.36 -2.97
CA ASP A 227 -12.58 0.24 -2.92
C ASP A 227 -13.28 -1.08 -3.29
N VAL A 228 -14.46 -1.32 -2.72
CA VAL A 228 -15.29 -2.50 -2.99
C VAL A 228 -15.74 -2.53 -4.46
N LEU A 229 -16.17 -1.38 -4.99
CA LEU A 229 -16.66 -1.28 -6.37
C LEU A 229 -15.56 -1.58 -7.39
N VAL A 230 -14.36 -1.04 -7.17
CA VAL A 230 -13.22 -1.29 -8.06
C VAL A 230 -12.76 -2.75 -7.94
N GLU A 231 -12.63 -3.28 -6.72
CA GLU A 231 -12.20 -4.67 -6.47
C GLU A 231 -13.14 -5.70 -7.14
N GLN A 232 -14.45 -5.43 -7.16
CA GLN A 232 -15.43 -6.34 -7.77
C GLN A 232 -15.54 -6.22 -9.30
N THR A 233 -15.21 -5.06 -9.87
CA THR A 233 -15.45 -4.78 -11.29
C THR A 233 -14.18 -4.86 -12.14
N LEU A 234 -13.03 -4.53 -11.56
CA LEU A 234 -11.77 -4.51 -12.28
C LEU A 234 -11.25 -5.95 -12.46
N PRO A 235 -10.81 -6.35 -13.67
CA PRO A 235 -10.19 -7.66 -13.86
C PRO A 235 -8.99 -7.84 -12.93
N LYS A 236 -8.85 -9.04 -12.35
CA LYS A 236 -7.77 -9.34 -11.38
C LYS A 236 -6.37 -9.05 -11.94
N GLU A 237 -6.15 -9.29 -13.23
CA GLU A 237 -4.89 -9.00 -13.92
C GLU A 237 -4.60 -7.48 -13.95
N HIS A 238 -5.62 -6.67 -14.24
CA HIS A 238 -5.51 -5.21 -14.23
C HIS A 238 -5.30 -4.67 -12.82
N TRP A 239 -5.98 -5.26 -11.83
CA TRP A 239 -5.76 -4.93 -10.42
C TRP A 239 -4.30 -5.14 -10.02
N GLN A 240 -3.75 -6.34 -10.28
CA GLN A 240 -2.37 -6.68 -9.95
C GLN A 240 -1.34 -5.79 -10.66
N LEU A 241 -1.62 -5.41 -11.91
CA LEU A 241 -0.74 -4.50 -12.66
C LEU A 241 -0.70 -3.10 -12.04
N LEU A 242 -1.86 -2.54 -11.68
CA LEU A 242 -2.00 -1.15 -11.22
C LEU A 242 -1.73 -0.93 -9.73
N PHE A 243 -2.08 -1.91 -8.90
CA PHE A 243 -2.05 -1.79 -7.44
C PHE A 243 -1.04 -2.73 -6.79
N GLY A 244 -0.33 -3.54 -7.57
CA GLY A 244 0.42 -4.66 -7.00
C GLY A 244 -0.53 -5.79 -6.64
N GLY A 245 0.03 -7.01 -6.52
CA GLY A 245 -0.73 -8.17 -6.06
C GLY A 245 -0.66 -8.32 -4.55
#